data_AF-A0A944KN94-F1
#
_entry.id   AF-A0A944KN94-F1
#
_cell.length_a   1.000
_cell.length_b   1.000
_cell.length_c   1.000
_cell.angle_alpha   90.00
_cell.angle_beta   90.00
_cell.angle_gamma   90.00
#
_symmetry.space_group_name_H-M   'P 1'
#
loop_
_entity.id
_entity.type
_entity.pdbx_description
1 polymer ?
#
loop_
_entity_poly.entity_id
_entity_poly.type
_entity_poly.pdbx_seq_one_letter_code
_entity_poly.pdbx_strand_id
1 'polypeptide(L)'
;MSTSWWGNAWIEALEALSLDPARLARGRTYASEGNVGAISVTPGRIITYVRGSRPRPYRTEIRLQVLSDEDWDRFLTMAAADPAHMAALLDKDMPHSLVESAAEVGVGLLPAPGDLIPSCSCPDHGHPCKHAAALCYETARLLDADPFVLFVMRGRAERDLLDDLARRNAAHSAREKPAPPPFPGVLAATALTPRTLPPLPGPLPVPPHAGHASGAYPGTRGAPDPLALDLLVTDAAARAHTLLTTGTDPIATLTPWQDAVRLAAAQPGSGLTAATRTLYARLASATGRTPTDLARAVAAWQQGGLTGLSVLETPWDPPAGPFDRARPALAAADLPRLRPHRNRLSDGERGIQLRLGHDDRWYPYESDPGTDDWWPTGTPDEDPVGALTELLDD
;
A
#
# COMPACT_ATOMS: atom_id res chain seq x y z
N MET A 1 14.99 1.89 -41.32
CA MET A 1 13.78 2.72 -41.18
C MET A 1 13.52 2.85 -39.70
N SER A 2 13.09 4.02 -39.27
CA SER A 2 12.69 4.23 -37.87
C SER A 2 11.32 3.57 -37.66
N THR A 3 11.05 3.12 -36.45
CA THR A 3 9.80 2.43 -36.10
C THR A 3 8.65 3.40 -35.84
N SER A 4 8.95 4.65 -35.52
CA SER A 4 7.97 5.71 -35.32
C SER A 4 7.88 6.65 -36.51
N TRP A 5 6.75 7.36 -36.65
CA TRP A 5 6.60 8.34 -37.73
C TRP A 5 7.47 9.58 -37.48
N TRP A 6 7.67 10.00 -36.22
CA TRP A 6 8.51 11.15 -35.87
C TRP A 6 10.00 10.88 -36.08
N GLY A 7 10.46 9.64 -35.82
CA GLY A 7 11.81 9.23 -36.16
C GLY A 7 12.03 9.14 -37.69
N ASN A 8 11.00 8.78 -38.46
CA ASN A 8 11.05 8.88 -39.92
C ASN A 8 11.10 10.33 -40.42
N ALA A 9 10.32 11.25 -39.84
CA ALA A 9 10.41 12.68 -40.14
C ALA A 9 11.82 13.26 -39.86
N TRP A 10 12.46 12.83 -38.77
CA TRP A 10 13.85 13.16 -38.47
C TRP A 10 14.82 12.65 -39.54
N ILE A 11 14.64 11.40 -39.99
CA ILE A 11 15.45 10.81 -41.07
C ILE A 11 15.22 11.58 -42.39
N GLU A 12 13.98 11.94 -42.73
CA GLU A 12 13.67 12.71 -43.94
C GLU A 12 14.37 14.07 -43.93
N ALA A 13 14.36 14.78 -42.80
CA ALA A 13 15.10 16.04 -42.64
C ALA A 13 16.61 15.87 -42.84
N LEU A 14 17.18 14.74 -42.42
CA LEU A 14 18.58 14.38 -42.68
C LEU A 14 18.83 14.09 -44.16
N GLU A 15 18.03 13.21 -44.75
CA GLU A 15 18.25 12.71 -46.11
C GLU A 15 18.12 13.85 -47.13
N ALA A 16 17.26 14.83 -46.85
CA ALA A 16 17.14 16.06 -47.64
C ALA A 16 18.42 16.91 -47.70
N LEU A 17 19.37 16.73 -46.77
CA LEU A 17 20.68 17.43 -46.80
C LEU A 17 21.67 16.82 -47.81
N SER A 18 21.45 15.58 -48.27
CA SER A 18 22.42 14.83 -49.06
C SER A 18 21.88 14.50 -50.45
N LEU A 19 22.64 14.88 -51.49
CA LEU A 19 22.40 14.42 -52.86
C LEU A 19 23.12 13.10 -53.20
N ASP A 20 23.80 12.48 -52.24
CA ASP A 20 24.57 11.24 -52.39
C ASP A 20 23.95 10.10 -51.56
N PRO A 21 23.09 9.26 -52.18
CA PRO A 21 22.45 8.13 -51.48
C PRO A 21 23.45 7.08 -50.98
N ALA A 22 24.56 6.86 -51.71
CA ALA A 22 25.57 5.88 -51.32
C ALA A 22 26.28 6.30 -50.02
N ARG A 23 26.45 7.61 -49.80
CA ARG A 23 26.98 8.15 -48.55
C ARG A 23 26.05 7.98 -47.37
N LEU A 24 24.75 8.21 -47.57
CA LEU A 24 23.73 7.94 -46.56
C LEU A 24 23.70 6.45 -46.19
N ALA A 25 23.79 5.56 -47.19
CA ALA A 25 23.85 4.12 -46.96
C ALA A 25 25.05 3.72 -46.10
N ARG A 26 26.25 4.26 -46.37
CA ARG A 26 27.44 4.04 -45.53
C ARG A 26 27.25 4.53 -44.10
N GLY A 27 26.62 5.70 -43.92
CA GLY A 27 26.29 6.21 -42.58
C GLY A 27 25.36 5.30 -41.81
N ARG A 28 24.34 4.76 -42.49
CA ARG A 28 23.41 3.78 -41.92
C ARG A 28 24.11 2.49 -41.49
N THR A 29 25.02 1.98 -42.31
CA THR A 29 25.87 0.82 -41.97
C THR A 29 26.72 1.10 -40.72
N TYR A 30 27.32 2.29 -40.62
CA TYR A 30 28.13 2.67 -39.46
C TYR A 30 27.30 2.69 -38.16
N ALA A 31 26.07 3.20 -38.23
CA ALA A 31 25.15 3.18 -37.09
C ALA A 31 24.75 1.74 -36.69
N SER A 32 24.49 0.86 -37.66
CA SER A 32 24.14 -0.55 -37.35
C SER A 32 25.30 -1.39 -36.82
N GLU A 33 26.54 -1.07 -37.18
CA GLU A 33 27.74 -1.82 -36.76
C GLU A 33 28.30 -1.38 -35.39
N GLY A 34 27.61 -0.49 -34.65
CA GLY A 34 28.06 -0.03 -33.34
C GLY A 34 29.27 0.90 -33.38
N ASN A 35 29.49 1.59 -34.51
CA ASN A 35 30.60 2.54 -34.65
C ASN A 35 30.32 3.91 -33.99
N VAL A 36 29.09 4.14 -33.52
CA VAL A 36 28.67 5.36 -32.82
C VAL A 36 28.83 5.13 -31.31
N GLY A 37 29.60 5.98 -30.65
CA GLY A 37 29.76 5.93 -29.19
C GLY A 37 28.56 6.49 -28.43
N ALA A 38 28.69 6.63 -27.11
CA ALA A 38 27.65 7.22 -26.27
C ALA A 38 27.26 8.62 -26.76
N ILE A 39 25.96 8.84 -26.94
CA ILE A 39 25.39 10.09 -27.43
C ILE A 39 25.03 10.98 -26.24
N SER A 40 25.46 12.24 -26.29
CA SER A 40 25.03 13.28 -25.37
C SER A 40 24.07 14.23 -26.08
N VAL A 41 22.89 14.41 -25.50
CA VAL A 41 21.85 15.31 -26.00
C VAL A 41 21.69 16.45 -25.01
N THR A 42 21.81 17.67 -25.52
CA THR A 42 21.59 18.93 -24.79
C THR A 42 20.73 19.85 -25.65
N PRO A 43 20.13 20.93 -25.10
CA PRO A 43 19.46 21.94 -25.91
C PRO A 43 20.26 22.36 -27.15
N GLY A 44 19.65 22.16 -28.32
CA GLY A 44 20.15 22.51 -29.63
C GLY A 44 21.32 21.69 -30.16
N ARG A 45 21.73 20.63 -29.46
CA ARG A 45 23.02 19.99 -29.74
C ARG A 45 23.07 18.51 -29.36
N ILE A 46 23.43 17.68 -30.32
CA ILE A 46 23.67 16.24 -30.15
C ILE A 46 25.14 15.96 -30.49
N ILE A 47 25.88 15.28 -29.61
CA ILE A 47 27.32 15.06 -29.78
C ILE A 47 27.65 13.61 -29.49
N THR A 48 28.57 13.05 -30.27
CA THR A 48 29.17 11.75 -30.00
C THR A 48 30.59 11.67 -30.59
N TYR A 49 31.24 10.53 -30.37
CA TYR A 49 32.45 10.12 -31.05
C TYR A 49 32.15 8.92 -31.95
N VAL A 50 32.45 9.04 -33.25
CA VAL A 50 32.21 7.99 -34.24
C VAL A 50 33.54 7.38 -34.68
N ARG A 51 33.66 6.05 -34.60
CA ARG A 51 34.82 5.31 -35.10
C ARG A 51 34.89 5.42 -36.61
N GLY A 52 36.10 5.50 -37.14
CA GLY A 52 36.36 5.53 -38.57
C GLY A 52 37.75 4.97 -38.87
N SER A 53 38.35 5.39 -39.97
CA SER A 53 39.64 4.84 -40.41
C SER A 53 40.84 5.26 -39.55
N ARG A 54 40.73 6.32 -38.74
CA ARG A 54 41.80 6.76 -37.83
C ARG A 54 41.68 6.09 -36.46
N PRO A 55 42.81 5.84 -35.74
CA PRO A 55 42.78 5.30 -34.39
C PRO A 55 41.97 6.14 -33.39
N ARG A 56 42.01 7.47 -33.53
CA ARG A 56 41.21 8.40 -32.72
C ARG A 56 39.83 8.60 -33.37
N PRO A 57 38.72 8.31 -32.66
CA PRO A 57 37.36 8.56 -33.15
C PRO A 57 37.13 10.03 -33.53
N TYR A 58 36.25 10.26 -34.52
CA TYR A 58 35.88 11.61 -34.95
C TYR A 58 34.82 12.19 -34.03
N ARG A 59 35.01 13.44 -33.62
CA ARG A 59 33.98 14.19 -32.90
C ARG A 59 32.91 14.59 -33.91
N THR A 60 31.69 14.14 -33.67
CA THR A 60 30.55 14.36 -34.57
C THR A 60 29.43 15.02 -33.79
N GLU A 61 28.78 15.99 -34.43
CA GLU A 61 27.78 16.84 -33.84
C GLU A 61 26.65 17.11 -34.82
N ILE A 62 25.43 17.20 -34.31
CA ILE A 62 24.28 17.75 -35.03
C ILE A 62 23.75 18.90 -34.20
N ARG A 63 23.59 20.06 -34.82
CA ARG A 63 22.91 21.20 -34.19
C ARG A 63 21.50 21.32 -34.77
N LEU A 64 20.57 21.70 -33.90
CA LEU A 64 19.18 22.00 -34.22
C LEU A 64 18.79 23.29 -33.49
N GLN A 65 17.91 24.09 -34.08
CA GLN A 65 17.43 25.29 -33.41
C GLN A 65 16.57 24.96 -32.18
N VAL A 66 16.89 25.61 -31.07
CA VAL A 66 16.09 25.60 -29.84
C VAL A 66 14.88 26.51 -30.02
N LEU A 67 13.73 26.10 -29.48
CA LEU A 67 12.53 26.94 -29.48
C LEU A 67 12.71 28.12 -28.51
N SER A 68 12.20 29.29 -28.88
CA SER A 68 12.19 30.44 -27.98
C SER A 68 11.25 30.19 -26.80
N ASP A 69 11.37 30.96 -25.72
CA ASP A 69 10.43 30.87 -24.60
C ASP A 69 8.99 31.21 -25.03
N GLU A 70 8.81 32.08 -26.02
CA GLU A 70 7.51 32.41 -26.61
C GLU A 70 6.93 31.22 -27.40
N ASP A 71 7.76 30.50 -28.17
CA ASP A 71 7.35 29.28 -28.86
C ASP A 71 6.95 28.19 -27.87
N TRP A 72 7.72 28.04 -26.79
CA TRP A 72 7.39 27.11 -25.72
C TRP A 72 6.06 27.48 -25.05
N ASP A 73 5.82 28.76 -24.79
CA ASP A 73 4.55 29.21 -24.19
C ASP A 73 3.34 28.93 -25.09
N ARG A 74 3.48 29.17 -26.41
CA ARG A 74 2.45 28.84 -27.40
C ARG A 74 2.19 27.33 -27.46
N PHE A 75 3.25 26.53 -27.54
CA PHE A 75 3.15 25.07 -27.57
C PHE A 75 2.48 24.52 -26.31
N LEU A 76 2.93 24.94 -25.12
CA LEU A 76 2.44 24.44 -23.85
C LEU A 76 0.99 24.86 -23.59
N THR A 77 0.60 26.06 -24.02
CA THR A 77 -0.80 26.51 -23.95
C THR A 77 -1.71 25.67 -24.84
N MET A 78 -1.29 25.43 -26.09
CA MET A 78 -2.03 24.60 -27.04
C MET A 78 -2.13 23.16 -26.55
N ALA A 79 -1.00 22.55 -26.15
CA ALA A 79 -0.96 21.15 -25.73
C ALA A 79 -1.74 20.90 -24.43
N ALA A 80 -1.80 21.88 -23.52
CA ALA A 80 -2.56 21.76 -22.27
C ALA A 80 -4.08 21.94 -22.44
N ALA A 81 -4.52 22.55 -23.54
CA ALA A 81 -5.94 22.75 -23.84
C ALA A 81 -6.63 21.47 -24.34
N ASP A 82 -5.86 20.52 -24.88
CA ASP A 82 -6.38 19.22 -25.32
C ASP A 82 -5.86 18.09 -24.41
N PRO A 83 -6.72 17.45 -23.60
CA PRO A 83 -6.33 16.32 -22.75
C PRO A 83 -5.74 15.14 -23.53
N ALA A 84 -6.10 14.94 -24.80
CA ALA A 84 -5.57 13.86 -25.62
C ALA A 84 -4.07 14.05 -25.92
N HIS A 85 -3.64 15.28 -26.17
CA HIS A 85 -2.22 15.60 -26.36
C HIS A 85 -1.38 15.31 -25.12
N MET A 86 -1.88 15.69 -23.94
CA MET A 86 -1.18 15.38 -22.69
C MET A 86 -1.12 13.88 -22.40
N ALA A 87 -2.22 13.15 -22.60
CA ALA A 87 -2.26 11.71 -22.40
C ALA A 87 -1.25 11.00 -23.31
N ALA A 88 -1.21 11.35 -24.60
CA ALA A 88 -0.26 10.78 -25.54
C ALA A 88 1.21 11.06 -25.14
N LEU A 89 1.53 12.28 -24.71
CA LEU A 89 2.87 12.61 -24.23
C LEU A 89 3.28 11.81 -22.97
N LEU A 90 2.36 11.57 -22.04
CA LEU A 90 2.61 10.71 -20.88
C LEU A 90 2.90 9.26 -21.28
N ASP A 91 2.25 8.78 -22.33
CA ASP A 91 2.48 7.46 -22.92
C ASP A 91 3.73 7.40 -23.83
N LYS A 92 4.53 8.48 -23.87
CA LYS A 92 5.70 8.64 -24.75
C LYS A 92 5.35 8.46 -26.23
N ASP A 93 4.17 8.94 -26.61
CA ASP A 93 3.72 9.00 -27.99
C ASP A 93 3.71 10.45 -28.50
N MET A 94 3.87 10.60 -29.82
CA MET A 94 3.83 11.88 -30.51
C MET A 94 2.74 11.80 -31.58
N PRO A 95 1.47 12.08 -31.29
CA PRO A 95 0.41 11.95 -32.27
C PRO A 95 0.54 13.03 -33.36
N HIS A 96 0.13 12.71 -34.59
CA HIS A 96 0.15 13.67 -35.71
C HIS A 96 -0.60 14.96 -35.36
N SER A 97 -1.75 14.84 -34.66
CA SER A 97 -2.55 15.98 -34.22
C SER A 97 -1.79 16.97 -33.34
N LEU A 98 -0.86 16.50 -32.50
CA LEU A 98 -0.05 17.37 -31.64
C LEU A 98 0.92 18.22 -32.47
N VAL A 99 1.56 17.60 -33.46
CA VAL A 99 2.51 18.29 -34.33
C VAL A 99 1.81 19.22 -35.30
N GLU A 100 0.65 18.83 -35.83
CA GLU A 100 -0.21 19.68 -36.66
C GLU A 100 -0.70 20.89 -35.86
N SER A 101 -1.23 20.69 -34.66
CA SER A 101 -1.67 21.78 -33.78
C SER A 101 -0.52 22.70 -33.36
N ALA A 102 0.68 22.14 -33.13
CA ALA A 102 1.88 22.94 -32.88
C ALA A 102 2.24 23.82 -34.09
N ALA A 103 2.16 23.29 -35.31
CA ALA A 103 2.41 24.04 -36.52
C ALA A 103 1.37 25.16 -36.75
N GLU A 104 0.09 24.93 -36.44
CA GLU A 104 -0.97 25.94 -36.52
C GLU A 104 -0.71 27.15 -35.60
N VAL A 105 -0.14 26.92 -34.42
CA VAL A 105 0.30 28.00 -33.52
C VAL A 105 1.70 28.52 -33.82
N GLY A 106 2.30 28.12 -34.95
CA GLY A 106 3.59 28.59 -35.45
C GLY A 106 4.81 27.96 -34.79
N VAL A 107 4.67 26.77 -34.19
CA VAL A 107 5.75 26.03 -33.51
C VAL A 107 6.12 24.77 -34.30
N GLY A 108 7.29 24.80 -34.95
CA GLY A 108 7.86 23.64 -35.63
C GLY A 108 8.59 22.70 -34.66
N LEU A 109 7.93 21.65 -34.19
CA LEU A 109 8.54 20.65 -33.30
C LEU A 109 9.58 19.79 -34.01
N LEU A 110 9.21 19.15 -35.11
CA LEU A 110 10.10 18.32 -35.92
C LEU A 110 11.00 19.19 -36.81
N PRO A 111 12.22 18.75 -37.13
CA PRO A 111 13.09 19.49 -38.04
C PRO A 111 12.53 19.49 -39.46
N ALA A 112 12.56 20.64 -40.13
CA ALA A 112 12.35 20.75 -41.57
C ALA A 112 13.64 20.42 -42.35
N PRO A 113 13.54 20.15 -43.67
CA PRO A 113 14.71 20.07 -44.54
C PRO A 113 15.61 21.31 -44.39
N GLY A 114 16.87 21.10 -44.00
CA GLY A 114 17.84 22.18 -43.77
C GLY A 114 18.02 22.61 -42.31
N ASP A 115 17.14 22.20 -41.39
CA ASP A 115 17.24 22.58 -39.96
C ASP A 115 18.38 21.87 -39.23
N LEU A 116 18.73 20.66 -39.68
CA LEU A 116 19.81 19.88 -39.10
C LEU A 116 21.15 20.39 -39.64
N ILE A 117 22.02 20.84 -38.73
CA ILE A 117 23.35 21.35 -39.07
C ILE A 117 24.43 20.39 -38.55
N PRO A 118 24.77 19.35 -39.34
CA PRO A 118 25.79 18.38 -38.98
C PRO A 118 27.22 18.95 -39.09
N SER A 119 28.09 18.55 -38.17
CA SER A 119 29.50 18.88 -38.15
C SER A 119 30.31 17.66 -37.71
N CYS A 120 31.48 17.45 -38.33
CA CYS A 120 32.33 16.32 -37.99
C CYS A 120 33.81 16.68 -38.16
N SER A 121 34.66 16.20 -37.26
CA SER A 121 36.11 16.40 -37.34
C SER A 121 36.82 15.50 -38.37
N CYS A 122 36.08 14.80 -39.23
CA CYS A 122 36.66 13.95 -40.27
C CYS A 122 37.09 14.78 -41.49
N PRO A 123 38.08 14.32 -42.27
CA PRO A 123 38.57 15.04 -43.45
C PRO A 123 37.63 14.94 -44.67
N ASP A 124 36.42 14.38 -44.50
CA ASP A 124 35.44 14.19 -45.56
C ASP A 124 34.62 15.47 -45.74
N HIS A 125 34.66 16.04 -46.96
CA HIS A 125 33.97 17.28 -47.32
C HIS A 125 32.50 17.09 -47.72
N GLY A 126 31.98 15.86 -47.72
CA GLY A 126 30.56 15.65 -48.00
C GLY A 126 29.66 16.14 -46.86
N HIS A 127 28.48 16.65 -47.22
CA HIS A 127 27.50 17.20 -46.28
C HIS A 127 26.18 16.42 -46.35
N PRO A 128 25.78 15.71 -45.27
CA PRO A 128 26.60 15.30 -44.13
C PRO A 128 27.64 14.25 -44.55
N CYS A 129 28.76 14.17 -43.83
CA CYS A 129 29.68 13.04 -43.98
C CYS A 129 29.03 11.75 -43.44
N LYS A 130 29.60 10.58 -43.77
CA LYS A 130 29.05 9.29 -43.29
C LYS A 130 28.96 9.20 -41.75
N HIS A 131 29.85 9.85 -41.01
CA HIS A 131 29.84 9.84 -39.54
C HIS A 131 28.68 10.68 -38.97
N ALA A 132 28.44 11.86 -39.56
CA ALA A 132 27.30 12.69 -39.20
C ALA A 132 25.98 12.01 -39.56
N ALA A 133 25.89 11.39 -40.74
CA ALA A 133 24.74 10.57 -41.10
C ALA A 133 24.54 9.41 -40.10
N ALA A 134 25.62 8.73 -39.67
CA ALA A 134 25.53 7.68 -38.66
C ALA A 134 24.97 8.19 -37.32
N LEU A 135 25.43 9.35 -36.82
CA LEU A 135 24.86 9.96 -35.62
C LEU A 135 23.38 10.30 -35.79
N CYS A 136 22.96 10.82 -36.96
CA CYS A 136 21.56 11.13 -37.20
C CYS A 136 20.67 9.87 -37.20
N TYR A 137 21.12 8.78 -37.82
CA TYR A 137 20.39 7.51 -37.78
C TYR A 137 20.30 6.92 -36.37
N GLU A 138 21.37 7.03 -35.57
CA GLU A 138 21.34 6.59 -34.18
C GLU A 138 20.44 7.49 -33.33
N THR A 139 20.40 8.80 -33.62
CA THR A 139 19.46 9.72 -32.98
C THR A 139 18.01 9.38 -33.32
N ALA A 140 17.72 8.92 -34.55
CA ALA A 140 16.38 8.44 -34.90
C ALA A 140 15.95 7.24 -34.04
N ARG A 141 16.89 6.34 -33.69
CA ARG A 141 16.62 5.22 -32.77
C ARG A 141 16.38 5.70 -31.34
N LEU A 142 17.09 6.73 -30.89
CA LEU A 142 16.81 7.36 -29.59
C LEU A 142 15.41 7.98 -29.56
N LEU A 143 15.01 8.65 -30.65
CA LEU A 143 13.67 9.20 -30.81
C LEU A 143 12.59 8.12 -30.86
N ASP A 144 12.85 6.99 -31.52
CA ASP A 144 11.95 5.83 -31.55
C ASP A 144 11.71 5.26 -30.15
N ALA A 145 12.74 5.27 -29.29
CA ALA A 145 12.64 4.79 -27.93
C ALA A 145 12.00 5.82 -26.97
N ASP A 146 12.26 7.10 -27.20
CA ASP A 146 11.75 8.19 -26.37
C ASP A 146 11.63 9.51 -27.16
N PRO A 147 10.40 10.01 -27.45
CA PRO A 147 10.21 11.27 -28.15
C PRO A 147 10.64 12.48 -27.32
N PHE A 148 10.83 12.37 -25.99
CA PHE A 148 11.28 13.50 -25.17
C PHE A 148 12.69 13.95 -25.49
N VAL A 149 13.48 13.09 -26.14
CA VAL A 149 14.78 13.49 -26.68
C VAL A 149 14.60 14.69 -27.64
N LEU A 150 13.52 14.75 -28.42
CA LEU A 150 13.21 15.91 -29.28
C LEU A 150 12.98 17.18 -28.47
N PHE A 151 12.19 17.11 -27.39
CA PHE A 151 11.93 18.27 -26.53
C PHE A 151 13.21 18.77 -25.85
N VAL A 152 14.10 17.86 -25.43
CA VAL A 152 15.41 18.23 -24.89
C VAL A 152 16.24 18.97 -25.95
N MET A 153 16.29 18.45 -27.19
CA MET A 153 16.95 19.14 -28.29
C MET A 153 16.32 20.51 -28.57
N ARG A 154 15.00 20.66 -28.41
CA ARG A 154 14.27 21.92 -28.56
C ARG A 154 14.32 22.84 -27.34
N GLY A 155 14.97 22.42 -26.24
CA GLY A 155 15.29 23.28 -25.10
C GLY A 155 14.50 23.06 -23.80
N ARG A 156 13.70 21.99 -23.70
CA ARG A 156 13.00 21.65 -22.44
C ARG A 156 13.25 20.21 -22.03
N ALA A 157 13.62 20.02 -20.76
CA ALA A 157 13.72 18.69 -20.17
C ALA A 157 12.32 18.09 -19.96
N GLU A 158 12.23 16.75 -19.96
CA GLU A 158 10.98 16.01 -19.78
C GLU A 158 10.20 16.46 -18.54
N ARG A 159 10.87 16.54 -17.39
CA ARG A 159 10.24 16.94 -16.13
C ARG A 159 9.68 18.36 -16.19
N ASP A 160 10.45 19.30 -16.70
CA ASP A 160 10.02 20.71 -16.79
C ASP A 160 8.82 20.86 -17.74
N LEU A 161 8.80 20.09 -18.83
CA LEU A 161 7.70 20.06 -19.79
C LEU A 161 6.42 19.52 -19.15
N LEU A 162 6.49 18.34 -18.53
CA LEU A 162 5.34 17.68 -17.91
C LEU A 162 4.78 18.49 -16.73
N ASP A 163 5.66 19.07 -15.91
CA ASP A 163 5.26 19.92 -14.78
C ASP A 163 4.52 21.18 -15.28
N ASP A 164 4.94 21.80 -16.40
CA ASP A 164 4.25 22.98 -16.93
C ASP A 164 2.91 22.63 -17.61
N LEU A 165 2.86 21.52 -18.36
CA LEU A 165 1.61 21.02 -18.94
C LEU A 165 0.58 20.72 -17.85
N ALA A 166 0.97 20.03 -16.78
CA ALA A 166 0.08 19.72 -15.66
C ALA A 166 -0.46 21.00 -14.99
N ARG A 167 0.39 22.00 -14.75
CA ARG A 167 -0.03 23.30 -14.19
C ARG A 167 -1.03 24.02 -15.10
N ARG A 168 -0.74 24.11 -16.40
CA ARG A 168 -1.60 24.79 -17.36
C ARG A 168 -2.93 24.09 -17.55
N ASN A 169 -2.94 22.76 -17.62
CA ASN A 169 -4.18 22.00 -17.75
C ASN A 169 -5.07 22.11 -16.51
N ALA A 170 -4.48 22.13 -15.31
CA ALA A 170 -5.24 22.38 -14.08
C ALA A 170 -5.88 23.78 -14.09
N ALA A 171 -5.15 24.80 -14.55
CA ALA A 171 -5.69 26.15 -14.71
C ALA A 171 -6.78 26.23 -15.80
N HIS A 172 -6.63 25.49 -16.89
CA HIS A 172 -7.63 25.39 -17.96
C HIS A 172 -8.92 24.73 -17.45
N SER A 173 -8.80 23.56 -16.81
CA SER A 173 -9.92 22.84 -16.18
C SER A 173 -10.67 23.69 -15.16
N ALA A 174 -9.96 24.54 -14.41
CA ALA A 174 -10.58 25.46 -13.46
C ALA A 174 -11.37 26.60 -14.14
N ARG A 175 -10.97 27.02 -15.34
CA ARG A 175 -11.66 28.06 -16.15
C ARG A 175 -12.85 27.51 -16.92
N GLU A 176 -12.74 26.29 -17.45
CA GLU A 176 -13.82 25.65 -18.21
C GLU A 176 -14.99 25.21 -17.32
N LYS A 177 -14.76 25.05 -16.02
CA LYS A 177 -15.83 24.76 -15.06
C LYS A 177 -16.77 25.97 -14.99
N PRO A 178 -18.00 25.88 -15.53
CA PRO A 178 -18.92 27.00 -15.46
C PRO A 178 -19.21 27.31 -14.00
N ALA A 179 -19.38 28.59 -13.68
CA ALA A 179 -20.00 28.94 -12.40
C ALA A 179 -21.29 28.11 -12.28
N PRO A 180 -21.52 27.39 -11.17
CA PRO A 180 -22.73 26.62 -11.01
C PRO A 180 -23.92 27.55 -11.29
N PRO A 181 -24.97 27.09 -11.99
CA PRO A 181 -26.17 27.89 -12.17
C PRO A 181 -26.61 28.41 -10.80
N PRO A 182 -27.13 29.65 -10.69
CA PRO A 182 -27.58 30.18 -9.42
C PRO A 182 -28.63 29.22 -8.87
N PHE A 183 -28.22 28.39 -7.93
CA PHE A 183 -29.12 27.59 -7.14
C PHE A 183 -30.01 28.60 -6.41
N PRO A 184 -31.34 28.45 -6.39
CA PRO A 184 -32.19 29.24 -5.52
C PRO A 184 -31.81 28.91 -4.08
N GLY A 185 -30.81 29.64 -3.58
CA GLY A 185 -30.08 29.35 -2.37
C GLY A 185 -29.87 30.63 -1.61
N VAL A 186 -30.06 30.55 -0.30
CA VAL A 186 -29.79 31.65 0.63
C VAL A 186 -28.32 31.55 1.04
N LEU A 187 -27.65 32.69 1.20
CA LEU A 187 -26.26 32.73 1.68
C LEU A 187 -26.14 31.94 2.99
N ALA A 188 -25.09 31.13 3.13
CA ALA A 188 -24.89 30.30 4.33
C ALA A 188 -24.89 31.16 5.62
N ALA A 189 -24.30 32.36 5.58
CA ALA A 189 -24.35 33.31 6.69
C ALA A 189 -25.79 33.74 7.04
N THR A 190 -26.66 33.86 6.05
CA THR A 190 -28.08 34.21 6.24
C THR A 190 -28.91 32.99 6.68
N ALA A 191 -28.59 31.79 6.20
CA ALA A 191 -29.23 30.54 6.64
C ALA A 191 -28.82 30.15 8.08
N LEU A 192 -27.58 30.47 8.46
CA LEU A 192 -26.98 30.22 9.78
C LEU A 192 -27.06 31.44 10.71
N THR A 193 -27.75 32.51 10.31
CA THR A 193 -28.11 33.61 11.23
C THR A 193 -28.77 32.98 12.46
N PRO A 194 -28.41 33.36 13.71
CA PRO A 194 -28.78 32.60 14.89
C PRO A 194 -30.29 32.40 14.98
N ARG A 195 -30.73 31.20 14.61
CA ARG A 195 -32.07 30.71 14.90
C ARG A 195 -32.00 30.05 16.26
N THR A 196 -33.02 30.27 17.08
CA THR A 196 -33.24 29.44 18.26
C THR A 196 -33.32 28.00 17.77
N LEU A 197 -32.28 27.21 18.02
CA LEU A 197 -32.26 25.81 17.60
C LEU A 197 -33.42 25.10 18.30
N PRO A 198 -34.18 24.25 17.60
CA PRO A 198 -35.14 23.40 18.29
C PRO A 198 -34.38 22.57 19.35
N PRO A 199 -35.03 22.24 20.47
CA PRO A 199 -34.42 21.35 21.45
C PRO A 199 -34.00 20.05 20.75
N LEU A 200 -32.84 19.51 21.13
CA LEU A 200 -32.37 18.24 20.59
C LEU A 200 -33.48 17.18 20.75
N PRO A 201 -33.72 16.35 19.73
CA PRO A 201 -34.62 15.22 19.91
C PRO A 201 -34.15 14.37 21.08
N GLY A 202 -35.10 13.79 21.82
CA GLY A 202 -34.78 12.89 22.92
C GLY A 202 -33.89 11.73 22.45
N PRO A 203 -33.17 11.08 23.39
CA PRO A 203 -32.32 9.95 23.05
C PRO A 203 -33.14 8.84 22.36
N LEU A 204 -32.55 8.23 21.34
CA LEU A 204 -33.14 7.08 20.67
C LEU A 204 -33.20 5.88 21.63
N PRO A 205 -34.20 4.99 21.48
CA PRO A 205 -34.25 3.76 22.27
C PRO A 205 -33.01 2.92 22.02
N VAL A 206 -32.51 2.28 23.08
CA VAL A 206 -31.36 1.39 23.01
C VAL A 206 -31.72 0.15 22.19
N PRO A 207 -30.95 -0.22 21.17
CA PRO A 207 -31.18 -1.46 20.42
C PRO A 207 -31.12 -2.69 21.33
N PRO A 208 -31.93 -3.74 21.08
CA PRO A 208 -31.95 -4.93 21.93
C PRO A 208 -30.65 -5.75 21.86
N HIS A 209 -29.87 -5.62 20.79
CA HIS A 209 -28.61 -6.32 20.58
C HIS A 209 -27.57 -5.38 19.97
N ALA A 210 -26.29 -5.72 20.13
CA ALA A 210 -25.22 -5.06 19.40
C ALA A 210 -25.45 -5.17 17.89
N GLY A 211 -25.07 -4.12 17.16
CA GLY A 211 -25.11 -4.14 15.70
C GLY A 211 -24.15 -5.18 15.15
N HIS A 212 -24.60 -5.95 14.15
CA HIS A 212 -23.73 -6.84 13.39
C HIS A 212 -23.40 -6.17 12.07
N ALA A 213 -22.14 -6.23 11.65
CA ALA A 213 -21.82 -5.87 10.28
C ALA A 213 -22.47 -6.87 9.33
N SER A 214 -23.18 -6.35 8.32
CA SER A 214 -23.77 -7.16 7.24
C SER A 214 -23.19 -6.79 5.88
N GLY A 215 -22.04 -6.10 5.86
CA GLY A 215 -21.43 -5.56 4.65
C GLY A 215 -20.25 -6.40 4.16
N ALA A 216 -20.16 -6.61 2.85
CA ALA A 216 -18.93 -7.09 2.23
C ALA A 216 -17.88 -5.96 2.21
N TYR A 217 -16.74 -6.17 2.85
CA TYR A 217 -15.66 -5.18 2.86
C TYR A 217 -14.75 -5.36 1.64
N PRO A 218 -14.44 -4.29 0.88
CA PRO A 218 -13.53 -4.39 -0.25
C PRO A 218 -12.09 -4.64 0.23
N GLY A 219 -11.42 -5.63 -0.37
CA GLY A 219 -9.99 -5.85 -0.14
C GLY A 219 -9.18 -4.70 -0.74
N THR A 220 -8.49 -3.93 0.11
CA THR A 220 -7.62 -2.84 -0.33
C THR A 220 -6.17 -3.13 0.09
N ARG A 221 -5.22 -2.83 -0.81
CA ARG A 221 -3.80 -3.11 -0.56
C ARG A 221 -3.29 -2.25 0.60
N GLY A 222 -2.82 -2.89 1.67
CA GLY A 222 -2.33 -2.20 2.87
C GLY A 222 -3.38 -1.97 3.96
N ALA A 223 -4.65 -2.27 3.71
CA ALA A 223 -5.68 -2.29 4.76
C ALA A 223 -5.72 -3.66 5.46
N PRO A 224 -6.35 -3.74 6.66
CA PRO A 224 -6.73 -5.02 7.24
C PRO A 224 -7.53 -5.86 6.25
N ASP A 225 -7.35 -7.18 6.26
CA ASP A 225 -8.17 -8.05 5.44
C ASP A 225 -9.65 -7.93 5.84
N PRO A 226 -10.60 -8.19 4.91
CA PRO A 226 -12.03 -8.05 5.18
C PRO A 226 -12.53 -8.75 6.43
N LEU A 227 -11.97 -9.92 6.77
CA LEU A 227 -12.35 -10.66 7.97
C LEU A 227 -11.84 -9.94 9.21
N ALA A 228 -10.57 -9.52 9.26
CA ALA A 228 -10.06 -8.72 10.36
C ALA A 228 -10.86 -7.43 10.59
N LEU A 229 -11.33 -6.78 9.51
CA LEU A 229 -12.18 -5.60 9.63
C LEU A 229 -13.57 -5.92 10.20
N ASP A 230 -14.19 -7.01 9.74
CA ASP A 230 -15.48 -7.48 10.28
C ASP A 230 -15.42 -7.73 11.79
N LEU A 231 -14.32 -8.32 12.26
CA LEU A 231 -14.08 -8.57 13.68
C LEU A 231 -13.95 -7.28 14.49
N LEU A 232 -13.18 -6.30 13.98
CA LEU A 232 -13.03 -5.00 14.64
C LEU A 232 -14.36 -4.24 14.72
N VAL A 233 -15.17 -4.32 13.67
CA VAL A 233 -16.50 -3.67 13.66
C VAL A 233 -17.45 -4.36 14.63
N THR A 234 -17.46 -5.69 14.66
CA THR A 234 -18.29 -6.46 15.60
C THR A 234 -17.89 -6.19 17.05
N ASP A 235 -16.58 -6.14 17.33
CA ASP A 235 -16.06 -5.80 18.66
C ASP A 235 -16.46 -4.38 19.09
N ALA A 236 -16.28 -3.40 18.20
CA ALA A 236 -16.64 -2.02 18.45
C ALA A 236 -18.14 -1.84 18.70
N ALA A 237 -18.98 -2.56 17.95
CA ALA A 237 -20.42 -2.54 18.12
C ALA A 237 -20.86 -3.16 19.45
N ALA A 238 -20.25 -4.29 19.85
CA ALA A 238 -20.48 -4.91 21.14
C ALA A 238 -20.07 -3.98 22.30
N ARG A 239 -18.88 -3.37 22.22
CA ARG A 239 -18.41 -2.39 23.21
C ARG A 239 -19.33 -1.18 23.32
N ALA A 240 -19.75 -0.60 22.20
CA ALA A 240 -20.65 0.55 22.17
C ALA A 240 -22.02 0.20 22.79
N HIS A 241 -22.53 -1.00 22.52
CA HIS A 241 -23.79 -1.47 23.10
C HIS A 241 -23.68 -1.68 24.61
N THR A 242 -22.60 -2.29 25.10
CA THR A 242 -22.32 -2.40 26.55
C THR A 242 -22.25 -1.02 27.18
N LEU A 243 -21.45 -0.11 26.62
CA LEU A 243 -21.33 1.26 27.15
C LEU A 243 -22.67 1.99 27.20
N LEU A 244 -23.52 1.80 26.18
CA LEU A 244 -24.85 2.40 26.12
C LEU A 244 -25.84 1.80 27.14
N THR A 245 -25.72 0.52 27.46
CA THR A 245 -26.65 -0.20 28.36
C THR A 245 -26.23 -0.16 29.83
N THR A 246 -24.94 -0.25 30.12
CA THR A 246 -24.40 -0.33 31.48
C THR A 246 -23.73 0.96 31.95
N GLY A 247 -23.36 1.85 31.02
CA GLY A 247 -22.53 3.02 31.31
C GLY A 247 -21.07 2.67 31.59
N THR A 248 -20.66 1.42 31.39
CA THR A 248 -19.30 0.93 31.67
C THR A 248 -18.61 0.50 30.39
N ASP A 249 -17.34 0.86 30.26
CA ASP A 249 -16.51 0.43 29.15
C ASP A 249 -15.85 -0.92 29.50
N PRO A 250 -16.19 -2.02 28.80
CA PRO A 250 -15.70 -3.36 29.15
C PRO A 250 -14.19 -3.55 28.98
N ILE A 251 -13.49 -2.63 28.27
CA ILE A 251 -12.05 -2.74 28.05
C ILE A 251 -11.22 -1.68 28.79
N ALA A 252 -11.85 -0.70 29.44
CA ALA A 252 -11.14 0.45 30.00
C ALA A 252 -10.07 0.08 31.04
N THR A 253 -10.24 -1.04 31.73
CA THR A 253 -9.31 -1.52 32.76
C THR A 253 -8.40 -2.66 32.28
N LEU A 254 -8.56 -3.12 31.04
CA LEU A 254 -7.77 -4.23 30.51
C LEU A 254 -6.38 -3.74 30.08
N THR A 255 -5.36 -4.51 30.41
CA THR A 255 -4.03 -4.36 29.82
C THR A 255 -4.04 -4.75 28.35
N PRO A 256 -3.07 -4.30 27.53
CA PRO A 256 -2.97 -4.70 26.13
C PRO A 256 -2.94 -6.23 25.93
N TRP A 257 -2.33 -6.96 26.87
CA TRP A 257 -2.33 -8.42 26.85
C TRP A 257 -3.71 -9.02 27.12
N GLN A 258 -4.40 -8.55 28.15
CA GLN A 258 -5.76 -9.02 28.47
C GLN A 258 -6.76 -8.71 27.35
N ASP A 259 -6.64 -7.55 26.70
CA ASP A 259 -7.47 -7.19 25.54
C ASP A 259 -7.15 -8.05 24.31
N ALA A 260 -5.87 -8.37 24.06
CA ALA A 260 -5.48 -9.30 23.01
C ALA A 260 -6.07 -10.71 23.21
N VAL A 261 -6.07 -11.21 24.45
CA VAL A 261 -6.67 -12.51 24.81
C VAL A 261 -8.19 -12.46 24.60
N ARG A 262 -8.87 -11.40 25.06
CA ARG A 262 -10.30 -11.18 24.86
C ARG A 262 -10.68 -11.17 23.37
N LEU A 263 -9.95 -10.42 22.55
CA LEU A 263 -10.17 -10.33 21.11
C LEU A 263 -10.00 -11.69 20.41
N ALA A 264 -8.98 -12.46 20.81
CA ALA A 264 -8.74 -13.80 20.28
C ALA A 264 -9.82 -14.80 20.73
N ALA A 265 -10.31 -14.71 21.97
CA ALA A 265 -11.33 -15.60 22.53
C ALA A 265 -12.72 -15.38 21.90
N ALA A 266 -13.01 -14.18 21.39
CA ALA A 266 -14.27 -13.86 20.70
C ALA A 266 -14.39 -14.49 19.29
N GLN A 267 -13.36 -15.21 18.81
CA GLN A 267 -13.30 -15.75 17.46
C GLN A 267 -13.87 -17.17 17.35
N PRO A 268 -14.80 -17.44 16.41
CA PRO A 268 -15.17 -18.80 16.06
C PRO A 268 -13.97 -19.57 15.51
N GLY A 269 -13.65 -20.73 16.12
CA GLY A 269 -12.68 -21.69 15.57
C GLY A 269 -11.21 -21.41 15.85
N SER A 270 -10.84 -20.82 17.00
CA SER A 270 -9.52 -20.76 17.65
C SER A 270 -8.35 -21.45 16.91
N GLY A 271 -7.81 -20.82 15.85
CA GLY A 271 -6.63 -21.30 15.11
C GLY A 271 -6.86 -22.30 13.97
N LEU A 272 -8.10 -22.71 13.71
CA LEU A 272 -8.44 -23.69 12.68
C LEU A 272 -8.30 -23.14 11.25
N THR A 273 -8.62 -21.85 11.04
CA THR A 273 -8.49 -21.20 9.73
C THR A 273 -7.15 -20.47 9.56
N ALA A 274 -6.73 -20.28 8.32
CA ALA A 274 -5.52 -19.50 8.01
C ALA A 274 -5.61 -18.07 8.57
N ALA A 275 -6.79 -17.45 8.50
CA ALA A 275 -7.01 -16.12 9.02
C ALA A 275 -6.92 -16.06 10.55
N THR A 276 -7.50 -17.03 11.26
CA THR A 276 -7.41 -17.10 12.73
C THR A 276 -5.96 -17.31 13.18
N ARG A 277 -5.15 -18.12 12.45
CA ARG A 277 -3.71 -18.27 12.73
C ARG A 277 -2.94 -16.97 12.53
N THR A 278 -3.22 -16.22 11.46
CA THR A 278 -2.60 -14.92 11.22
C THR A 278 -2.94 -13.91 12.32
N LEU A 279 -4.18 -13.91 12.79
CA LEU A 279 -4.61 -13.08 13.92
C LEU A 279 -3.84 -13.42 15.21
N TYR A 280 -3.80 -14.71 15.58
CA TYR A 280 -3.07 -15.16 16.77
C TYR A 280 -1.60 -14.79 16.72
N ALA A 281 -0.94 -15.00 15.58
CA ALA A 281 0.47 -14.63 15.40
C ALA A 281 0.70 -13.12 15.58
N ARG A 282 -0.20 -12.28 15.05
CA ARG A 282 -0.11 -10.82 15.18
C ARG A 282 -0.34 -10.34 16.60
N LEU A 283 -1.39 -10.82 17.27
CA LEU A 283 -1.71 -10.46 18.66
C LEU A 283 -0.61 -10.90 19.63
N ALA A 284 -0.12 -12.13 19.49
CA ALA A 284 1.00 -12.64 20.29
C ALA A 284 2.27 -11.79 20.08
N SER A 285 2.64 -11.52 18.83
CA SER A 285 3.80 -10.67 18.51
C SER A 285 3.66 -9.24 19.07
N ALA A 286 2.49 -8.62 18.93
CA ALA A 286 2.22 -7.26 19.42
C ALA A 286 2.29 -7.14 20.95
N THR A 287 2.11 -8.25 21.67
CA THR A 287 2.15 -8.32 23.13
C THR A 287 3.43 -8.95 23.68
N GLY A 288 4.39 -9.30 22.80
CA GLY A 288 5.67 -9.91 23.19
C GLY A 288 5.53 -11.36 23.69
N ARG A 289 4.50 -12.08 23.22
CA ARG A 289 4.17 -13.46 23.62
C ARG A 289 4.24 -14.41 22.42
N THR A 290 4.21 -15.71 22.70
CA THR A 290 4.11 -16.74 21.65
C THR A 290 2.64 -17.03 21.32
N PRO A 291 2.33 -17.54 20.11
CA PRO A 291 0.98 -18.00 19.78
C PRO A 291 0.46 -19.09 20.73
N THR A 292 1.34 -19.93 21.27
CA THR A 292 1.00 -20.95 22.28
C THR A 292 0.58 -20.31 23.60
N ASP A 293 1.32 -19.29 24.08
CA ASP A 293 0.93 -18.54 25.27
C ASP A 293 -0.46 -17.91 25.10
N LEU A 294 -0.72 -17.32 23.93
CA LEU A 294 -2.02 -16.73 23.60
C LEU A 294 -3.12 -17.80 23.56
N ALA A 295 -2.87 -18.96 22.96
CA ALA A 295 -3.84 -20.05 22.92
C ALA A 295 -4.20 -20.55 24.33
N ARG A 296 -3.21 -20.71 25.21
CA ARG A 296 -3.43 -21.09 26.61
C ARG A 296 -4.20 -20.03 27.38
N ALA A 297 -3.88 -18.76 27.17
CA ALA A 297 -4.58 -17.64 27.78
C ALA A 297 -6.04 -17.52 27.27
N VAL A 298 -6.27 -17.80 25.99
CA VAL A 298 -7.62 -17.87 25.41
C VAL A 298 -8.43 -19.00 26.02
N ALA A 299 -7.85 -20.18 26.22
CA ALA A 299 -8.53 -21.29 26.89
C ALA A 299 -8.93 -20.88 28.33
N ALA A 300 -8.03 -20.22 29.07
CA ALA A 300 -8.33 -19.73 30.42
C ALA A 300 -9.40 -18.64 30.42
N TRP A 301 -9.39 -17.75 29.42
CA TRP A 301 -10.43 -16.74 29.25
C TRP A 301 -11.79 -17.35 28.89
N GLN A 302 -11.83 -18.40 28.07
CA GLN A 302 -13.08 -19.09 27.75
C GLN A 302 -13.63 -19.85 28.97
N GLN A 303 -12.75 -20.35 29.83
CA GLN A 303 -13.10 -21.06 31.05
C GLN A 303 -13.74 -20.13 32.11
N GLY A 304 -13.21 -18.93 32.33
CA GLY A 304 -13.75 -18.01 33.35
C GLY A 304 -13.40 -16.54 33.19
N GLY A 305 -13.25 -16.07 31.95
CA GLY A 305 -13.00 -14.67 31.62
C GLY A 305 -11.70 -14.13 32.22
N LEU A 306 -11.77 -12.91 32.74
CA LEU A 306 -10.61 -12.24 33.34
C LEU A 306 -10.09 -12.99 34.58
N THR A 307 -10.98 -13.61 35.37
CA THR A 307 -10.58 -14.40 36.54
C THR A 307 -9.84 -15.67 36.12
N GLY A 308 -10.34 -16.38 35.10
CA GLY A 308 -9.65 -17.55 34.54
C GLY A 308 -8.25 -17.20 34.03
N LEU A 309 -8.10 -16.07 33.32
CA LEU A 309 -6.78 -15.57 32.91
C LEU A 309 -5.87 -15.26 34.10
N SER A 310 -6.40 -14.62 35.16
CA SER A 310 -5.63 -14.36 36.39
C SER A 310 -5.17 -15.66 37.06
N VAL A 311 -6.02 -16.70 37.09
CA VAL A 311 -5.71 -18.02 37.66
C VAL A 311 -4.62 -18.74 36.87
N LEU A 312 -4.57 -18.55 35.56
CA LEU A 312 -3.50 -19.05 34.72
C LEU A 312 -2.15 -18.39 35.08
N GLU A 313 -2.14 -17.06 35.20
CA GLU A 313 -0.91 -16.26 35.19
C GLU A 313 -0.31 -15.97 36.56
N THR A 314 -1.15 -15.79 37.59
CA THR A 314 -0.72 -15.28 38.89
C THR A 314 -1.05 -16.28 40.00
N PRO A 315 -0.10 -17.13 40.40
CA PRO A 315 -0.25 -17.97 41.59
C PRO A 315 -0.31 -17.08 42.83
N TRP A 316 -1.16 -17.43 43.78
CA TRP A 316 -1.33 -16.71 45.04
C TRP A 316 -1.48 -17.67 46.22
N ASP A 317 -1.34 -17.17 47.44
CA ASP A 317 -1.43 -17.97 48.67
C ASP A 317 -2.79 -17.73 49.38
N PRO A 318 -3.78 -18.62 49.16
CA PRO A 318 -5.08 -18.53 49.81
C PRO A 318 -5.04 -18.87 51.30
N PRO A 319 -6.02 -18.38 52.09
CA PRO A 319 -6.23 -18.89 53.44
C PRO A 319 -6.48 -20.41 53.41
N ALA A 320 -6.16 -21.13 54.49
CA ALA A 320 -6.23 -22.60 54.52
C ALA A 320 -7.64 -23.18 54.35
N GLY A 321 -8.68 -22.42 54.71
CA GLY A 321 -10.07 -22.88 54.81
C GLY A 321 -10.63 -23.59 53.55
N PRO A 322 -10.53 -23.01 52.35
CA PRO A 322 -10.93 -23.69 51.11
C PRO A 322 -10.25 -25.05 50.89
N PHE A 323 -8.96 -25.18 51.21
CA PHE A 323 -8.20 -26.43 51.04
C PHE A 323 -8.54 -27.47 52.12
N ASP A 324 -8.78 -27.02 53.33
CA ASP A 324 -9.22 -27.85 54.46
C ASP A 324 -10.62 -28.44 54.21
N ARG A 325 -11.47 -27.77 53.41
CA ARG A 325 -12.75 -28.32 52.94
C ARG A 325 -12.60 -29.19 51.70
N ALA A 326 -11.80 -28.75 50.73
CA ALA A 326 -11.66 -29.42 49.43
C ALA A 326 -11.08 -30.84 49.56
N ARG A 327 -9.99 -31.00 50.31
CA ARG A 327 -9.27 -32.29 50.36
C ARG A 327 -10.08 -33.42 51.01
N PRO A 328 -10.78 -33.22 52.14
CA PRO A 328 -11.69 -34.22 52.67
C PRO A 328 -12.88 -34.52 51.74
N ALA A 329 -13.42 -33.51 51.05
CA ALA A 329 -14.52 -33.70 50.10
C ALA A 329 -14.10 -34.59 48.92
N LEU A 330 -12.95 -34.31 48.31
CA LEU A 330 -12.36 -35.13 47.26
C LEU A 330 -12.12 -36.58 47.74
N ALA A 331 -11.58 -36.74 48.95
CA ALA A 331 -11.35 -38.07 49.52
C ALA A 331 -12.65 -38.83 49.82
N ALA A 332 -13.71 -38.13 50.25
CA ALA A 332 -15.02 -38.73 50.52
C ALA A 332 -15.75 -39.16 49.24
N ALA A 333 -15.42 -38.54 48.10
CA ALA A 333 -15.92 -38.90 46.77
C ALA A 333 -15.06 -39.97 46.07
N ASP A 334 -14.11 -40.61 46.76
CA ASP A 334 -13.16 -41.57 46.21
C ASP A 334 -12.30 -41.02 45.04
N LEU A 335 -12.08 -39.70 45.00
CA LEU A 335 -11.28 -39.03 43.98
C LEU A 335 -9.78 -39.00 44.32
N PRO A 336 -8.90 -38.77 43.32
CA PRO A 336 -7.44 -38.78 43.52
C PRO A 336 -6.96 -37.81 44.61
N ARG A 337 -5.90 -38.22 45.32
CA ARG A 337 -5.28 -37.38 46.36
C ARG A 337 -4.37 -36.33 45.75
N LEU A 338 -4.88 -35.11 45.62
CA LEU A 338 -4.14 -33.98 45.09
C LEU A 338 -3.19 -33.35 46.14
N ARG A 339 -2.01 -32.93 45.71
CA ARG A 339 -1.00 -32.25 46.54
C ARG A 339 -1.18 -30.74 46.49
N PRO A 340 -1.26 -30.05 47.65
CA PRO A 340 -1.42 -28.60 47.69
C PRO A 340 -0.09 -27.88 47.45
N HIS A 341 -0.13 -26.82 46.65
CA HIS A 341 0.94 -25.83 46.50
C HIS A 341 0.35 -24.49 46.10
N ARG A 342 0.49 -23.46 46.96
CA ARG A 342 -0.17 -22.15 46.76
C ARG A 342 -1.68 -22.35 46.52
N ASN A 343 -2.25 -21.68 45.53
CA ASN A 343 -3.63 -21.85 45.08
C ASN A 343 -3.87 -23.10 44.20
N ARG A 344 -3.03 -24.13 44.25
CA ARG A 344 -3.11 -25.30 43.35
C ARG A 344 -3.21 -26.61 44.10
N LEU A 345 -4.02 -27.53 43.59
CA LEU A 345 -4.12 -28.93 43.99
C LEU A 345 -3.74 -29.80 42.78
N SER A 346 -2.60 -30.50 42.84
CA SER A 346 -2.04 -31.20 41.67
C SER A 346 -1.80 -32.69 41.91
N ASP A 347 -2.02 -33.51 40.88
CA ASP A 347 -1.51 -34.87 40.76
C ASP A 347 -0.74 -34.98 39.43
N GLY A 348 0.58 -34.92 39.52
CA GLY A 348 1.47 -34.94 38.35
C GLY A 348 1.61 -36.32 37.70
N GLU A 349 1.23 -37.42 38.38
CA GLU A 349 1.23 -38.76 37.77
C GLU A 349 0.04 -38.93 36.84
N ARG A 350 -1.09 -38.29 37.16
CA ARG A 350 -2.30 -38.28 36.35
C ARG A 350 -2.41 -37.09 35.40
N GLY A 351 -1.57 -36.07 35.58
CA GLY A 351 -1.63 -34.85 34.78
C GLY A 351 -2.90 -34.04 35.05
N ILE A 352 -3.38 -34.01 36.30
CA ILE A 352 -4.61 -33.29 36.69
C ILE A 352 -4.30 -32.23 37.76
N GLN A 353 -4.92 -31.07 37.65
CA GLN A 353 -4.74 -29.97 38.59
C GLN A 353 -6.00 -29.13 38.73
N LEU A 354 -6.34 -28.76 39.97
CA LEU A 354 -7.34 -27.72 40.26
C LEU A 354 -6.62 -26.47 40.73
N ARG A 355 -7.07 -25.29 40.27
CA ARG A 355 -6.56 -24.00 40.74
C ARG A 355 -7.68 -23.16 41.35
N LEU A 356 -7.46 -22.62 42.54
CA LEU A 356 -8.41 -21.74 43.22
C LEU A 356 -8.28 -20.31 42.71
N GLY A 357 -9.39 -19.75 42.23
CA GLY A 357 -9.54 -18.36 41.84
C GLY A 357 -9.83 -17.42 43.01
N HIS A 358 -9.70 -16.12 42.77
CA HIS A 358 -10.10 -15.08 43.71
C HIS A 358 -11.63 -14.91 43.83
N ASP A 359 -12.37 -15.60 42.96
CA ASP A 359 -13.82 -15.74 42.97
C ASP A 359 -14.30 -16.98 43.75
N ASP A 360 -13.41 -17.62 44.51
CA ASP A 360 -13.68 -18.83 45.30
C ASP A 360 -14.12 -20.06 44.47
N ARG A 361 -13.83 -20.08 43.17
CA ARG A 361 -14.08 -21.22 42.28
C ARG A 361 -12.81 -22.01 41.97
N TRP A 362 -12.97 -23.31 41.74
CA TRP A 362 -11.94 -24.25 41.33
C TRP A 362 -11.95 -24.39 39.81
N TYR A 363 -10.80 -24.11 39.21
CA TYR A 363 -10.57 -24.16 37.78
C TYR A 363 -9.81 -25.45 37.44
N PRO A 364 -10.38 -26.35 36.62
CA PRO A 364 -9.70 -27.56 36.17
C PRO A 364 -8.60 -27.29 35.13
N TYR A 365 -7.52 -28.05 35.22
CA TYR A 365 -6.38 -28.06 34.32
C TYR A 365 -5.89 -29.49 34.09
N GLU A 366 -5.43 -29.75 32.87
CA GLU A 366 -4.82 -31.01 32.45
C GLU A 366 -3.42 -30.80 31.89
N SER A 367 -2.59 -31.83 31.93
CA SER A 367 -1.29 -31.86 31.26
C SER A 367 -0.94 -33.29 30.86
N ASP A 368 -0.01 -33.47 29.92
CA ASP A 368 0.60 -34.78 29.71
C ASP A 368 1.25 -35.26 31.03
N PRO A 369 1.07 -36.53 31.43
CA PRO A 369 1.62 -37.06 32.68
C PRO A 369 3.13 -36.82 32.82
N GLY A 370 3.55 -36.24 33.95
CA GLY A 370 4.95 -35.92 34.23
C GLY A 370 5.50 -34.66 33.53
N THR A 371 4.68 -33.93 32.79
CA THR A 371 5.04 -32.62 32.22
C THR A 371 4.50 -31.47 33.07
N ASP A 372 5.09 -30.27 32.95
CA ASP A 372 4.58 -29.05 33.60
C ASP A 372 3.83 -28.16 32.59
N ASP A 373 3.24 -28.76 31.55
CA ASP A 373 2.52 -28.06 30.48
C ASP A 373 1.00 -28.07 30.73
N TRP A 374 0.55 -27.30 31.73
CA TRP A 374 -0.85 -27.26 32.15
C TRP A 374 -1.75 -26.44 31.22
N TRP A 375 -2.84 -27.04 30.75
CA TRP A 375 -3.87 -26.45 29.90
C TRP A 375 -5.21 -26.31 30.64
N PRO A 376 -5.87 -25.15 30.58
CA PRO A 376 -7.22 -24.97 31.12
C PRO A 376 -8.23 -25.85 30.39
N THR A 377 -9.10 -26.54 31.14
CA THR A 377 -10.13 -27.45 30.61
C THR A 377 -11.33 -27.54 31.56
N GLY A 378 -12.48 -28.03 31.10
CA GLY A 378 -13.71 -28.15 31.90
C GLY A 378 -14.29 -26.81 32.38
N THR A 379 -15.37 -26.88 33.16
CA THR A 379 -16.02 -25.69 33.74
C THR A 379 -15.57 -25.41 35.17
N PRO A 380 -15.40 -24.12 35.57
CA PRO A 380 -15.11 -23.80 36.96
C PRO A 380 -16.30 -24.11 37.87
N ASP A 381 -16.04 -24.60 39.07
CA ASP A 381 -17.09 -24.93 40.06
C ASP A 381 -16.72 -24.36 41.44
N GLU A 382 -17.72 -24.02 42.26
CA GLU A 382 -17.53 -23.70 43.67
C GLU A 382 -17.14 -24.96 44.47
N ASP A 383 -17.63 -26.14 44.04
CA ASP A 383 -17.30 -27.44 44.61
C ASP A 383 -16.10 -28.09 43.87
N PRO A 384 -14.96 -28.33 44.56
CA PRO A 384 -13.82 -29.00 43.95
C PRO A 384 -14.11 -30.43 43.49
N VAL A 385 -15.13 -31.10 44.05
CA VAL A 385 -15.56 -32.43 43.58
C VAL A 385 -16.18 -32.30 42.20
N GLY A 386 -17.10 -31.35 42.00
CA GLY A 386 -17.73 -31.09 40.70
C GLY A 386 -16.71 -30.77 39.61
N ALA A 387 -15.79 -29.84 39.90
CA ALA A 387 -14.72 -29.47 38.97
C ALA A 387 -13.79 -30.63 38.60
N LEU A 388 -13.54 -31.57 39.53
CA LEU A 388 -12.65 -32.71 39.27
C LEU A 388 -13.36 -33.89 38.60
N THR A 389 -14.64 -34.12 38.91
CA THR A 389 -15.42 -35.18 38.29
C THR A 389 -15.60 -34.91 36.79
N GLU A 390 -15.89 -33.67 36.41
CA GLU A 390 -15.96 -33.27 35.00
C GLU A 390 -14.66 -33.59 34.24
N LEU A 391 -13.51 -33.35 34.88
CA LEU A 391 -12.18 -33.65 34.32
C LEU A 391 -11.90 -35.16 34.14
N LEU A 392 -12.58 -36.03 34.88
CA LEU A 392 -12.34 -37.48 34.87
C LEU A 392 -13.33 -38.25 33.99
N ASP A 393 -14.44 -37.61 33.63
CA ASP A 393 -15.51 -38.19 32.79
C ASP A 393 -15.35 -37.86 31.29
N ASP A 394 -14.52 -36.85 30.95
CA ASP A 394 -14.03 -36.54 29.58
C ASP A 394 -12.75 -37.32 29.25
#